data_AF-A0A8S1RJQ5-F1
#
_entry.id   AF-A0A8S1RJQ5-F1
#
_cell.length_a   1.000
_cell.length_b   1.000
_cell.length_c   1.000
_cell.angle_alpha   90.00
_cell.angle_beta   90.00
_cell.angle_gamma   90.00
#
_symmetry.space_group_name_H-M   'P 1'
#
loop_
_entity.id
_entity.type
_entity.pdbx_description
1 polymer ?
#
loop_
_entity_poly.entity_id
_entity_poly.type
_entity_poly.pdbx_seq_one_letter_code
_entity_poly.pdbx_strand_id
1 'polypeptide(L)'
;MDGNEDEWRILFHGTLNQFVASLLKNGLNKGQQMLILIAKSKIIQKKLCKGIYFSGKSQVCLKYARPIYIGNESFKVLFMSRVNPQKIKMC
;
A
#
# COMPACT_ATOMS: atom_id res chain seq x y z
N MET A 1 -10.28 -15.19 9.86
CA MET A 1 -11.30 -14.61 10.77
C MET A 1 -12.18 -13.74 9.92
N ASP A 2 -13.48 -13.86 10.07
CA ASP A 2 -14.39 -12.90 9.44
C ASP A 2 -14.07 -11.52 10.00
N GLY A 3 -13.96 -10.53 9.12
CA GLY A 3 -13.71 -9.16 9.56
C GLY A 3 -14.95 -8.64 10.25
N ASN A 4 -14.79 -7.79 11.26
CA ASN A 4 -15.93 -7.06 11.80
C ASN A 4 -16.36 -6.01 10.76
N GLU A 5 -17.57 -6.16 10.21
CA GLU A 5 -18.12 -5.24 9.21
C GLU A 5 -18.32 -3.81 9.73
N ASP A 6 -18.25 -3.59 11.04
CA ASP A 6 -18.32 -2.27 11.65
C ASP A 6 -16.92 -1.67 11.94
N GLU A 7 -15.85 -2.46 11.77
CA GLU A 7 -14.50 -2.04 12.14
C GLU A 7 -13.80 -1.29 11.00
N TRP A 8 -13.95 0.04 11.03
CA TRP A 8 -13.17 0.93 10.17
C TRP A 8 -11.78 1.16 10.75
N ARG A 9 -10.75 0.84 9.97
CA ARG A 9 -9.34 1.08 10.33
C ARG A 9 -8.75 2.21 9.50
N ILE A 10 -7.92 3.03 10.14
CA ILE A 10 -7.07 3.98 9.43
C ILE A 10 -5.81 3.24 8.97
N LEU A 11 -5.59 3.18 7.66
CA LEU A 11 -4.42 2.57 7.07
C LEU A 11 -3.75 3.50 6.07
N PHE A 12 -2.48 3.24 5.80
CA PHE A 12 -1.65 4.06 4.93
C PHE A 12 -1.35 3.36 3.60
N HIS A 13 -1.22 4.15 2.54
CA HIS A 13 -0.80 3.73 1.22
C HIS A 13 0.25 4.69 0.66
N GLY A 14 1.42 4.16 0.28
CA GLY A 14 2.48 4.92 -0.37
C GLY A 14 2.48 4.66 -1.87
N THR A 15 2.75 5.69 -2.66
CA THR A 15 2.75 5.59 -4.13
C THR A 15 3.85 6.45 -4.74
N LEU A 16 4.17 6.20 -6.02
CA LEU A 16 5.03 7.08 -6.80
C LEU A 16 4.28 8.35 -7.17
N ASN A 17 4.96 9.50 -7.16
CA ASN A 17 4.31 10.79 -7.41
C ASN A 17 3.62 10.88 -8.78
N GLN A 18 4.15 10.20 -9.80
CA GLN A 18 3.52 10.12 -11.14
C GLN A 18 2.11 9.51 -11.12
N PHE A 19 1.73 8.77 -10.07
CA PHE A 19 0.41 8.16 -9.94
C PHE A 19 -0.55 8.98 -9.07
N VAL A 20 -0.08 10.01 -8.37
CA VAL A 20 -0.90 10.80 -7.43
C VAL A 20 -2.09 11.43 -8.14
N ALA A 21 -1.88 12.08 -9.29
CA ALA A 21 -2.97 12.70 -10.05
C ALA A 21 -4.05 11.67 -10.48
N SER A 22 -3.62 10.47 -10.92
CA SER A 22 -4.54 9.40 -11.29
C SER A 22 -5.33 8.87 -10.09
N LEU A 23 -4.68 8.73 -8.93
CA LEU A 23 -5.33 8.29 -7.69
C LEU A 23 -6.33 9.31 -7.15
N LEU A 24 -6.03 10.61 -7.25
CA LEU A 24 -6.96 11.66 -6.85
C LEU A 24 -8.20 11.70 -7.74
N LYS A 25 -8.03 11.45 -9.05
CA LYS A 25 -9.13 11.42 -10.02
C LYS A 25 -9.98 10.16 -9.94
N ASN A 26 -9.33 9.00 -9.83
CA ASN A 26 -9.98 7.69 -10.02
C ASN A 26 -10.10 6.86 -8.74
N GLY A 27 -9.58 7.36 -7.61
CA GLY A 27 -9.46 6.59 -6.37
C GLY A 27 -8.37 5.51 -6.42
N LEU A 28 -8.27 4.75 -5.31
CA LEU A 28 -7.36 3.61 -5.21
C LEU A 28 -7.89 2.43 -6.03
N ASN A 29 -7.12 2.00 -7.02
CA ASN A 29 -7.45 0.86 -7.87
C ASN A 29 -6.59 -0.36 -7.55
N LYS A 30 -7.12 -1.56 -7.77
CA LYS A 30 -6.39 -2.82 -7.56
C LYS A 30 -5.14 -2.85 -8.45
N GLY A 31 -3.97 -2.95 -7.83
CA GLY A 31 -2.70 -3.07 -8.53
C GLY A 31 -2.57 -4.41 -9.25
N GLN A 32 -1.55 -4.53 -10.11
CA GLN A 32 -1.17 -5.82 -10.69
C GLN A 32 -0.57 -6.75 -9.62
N GLN A 33 -0.52 -8.04 -9.93
CA GLN A 33 -0.03 -9.06 -9.01
C GLN A 33 1.46 -8.81 -8.72
N MET A 34 1.80 -8.56 -7.45
CA MET A 34 3.18 -8.32 -7.02
C MET A 34 3.84 -9.65 -6.67
N LEU A 35 5.01 -9.92 -7.27
CA LEU A 35 5.93 -10.97 -6.85
C LEU A 35 6.88 -10.36 -5.82
N ILE A 36 6.85 -10.85 -4.58
CA ILE A 36 7.88 -10.51 -3.60
C ILE A 36 8.86 -11.68 -3.49
N LEU A 37 10.14 -11.39 -3.72
CA LEU A 37 11.24 -12.26 -3.32
C LEU A 37 11.40 -12.14 -1.80
N ILE A 38 11.02 -13.18 -1.06
CA ILE A 38 11.31 -13.24 0.37
C ILE A 38 12.62 -14.00 0.52
N ALA A 39 13.71 -13.27 0.78
CA ALA A 39 15.01 -13.85 1.09
C ALA A 39 15.02 -14.36 2.54
N LYS A 40 14.56 -15.59 2.75
CA LYS A 40 14.88 -16.39 3.96
C LYS A 40 15.40 -17.74 3.51
N SER A 41 16.73 -17.82 3.34
CA SER A 41 17.58 -19.01 3.03
C SER A 41 17.21 -19.93 1.85
N LYS A 42 16.02 -19.80 1.26
CA LYS A 42 15.57 -20.34 -0.02
C LYS A 42 14.80 -19.23 -0.71
N ILE A 43 15.05 -19.02 -2.01
CA ILE A 43 14.27 -18.07 -2.82
C ILE A 43 12.84 -18.61 -2.89
N ILE A 44 11.97 -18.14 -2.00
CA ILE A 44 10.54 -18.42 -2.05
C ILE A 44 9.89 -17.18 -2.66
N GLN A 45 9.39 -17.33 -3.89
CA GLN A 45 8.54 -16.33 -4.52
C GLN A 45 7.13 -16.48 -3.94
N LYS A 46 6.71 -15.55 -3.08
CA LYS A 46 5.31 -15.50 -2.63
C LYS A 46 4.53 -14.55 -3.53
N LYS A 47 3.60 -15.11 -4.32
CA LYS A 47 2.63 -14.32 -5.08
C LYS A 47 1.68 -13.65 -4.10
N LEU A 48 1.65 -12.32 -4.08
CA LEU A 48 0.58 -11.60 -3.41
C LEU A 48 -0.67 -11.59 -4.30
N CYS A 49 -1.86 -11.61 -3.68
CA CYS A 49 -3.12 -11.54 -4.41
C CYS A 49 -3.31 -10.17 -5.08
N LYS A 50 -3.99 -10.12 -6.22
CA LYS A 50 -4.40 -8.85 -6.85
C LYS A 50 -5.23 -8.03 -5.86
N GLY A 51 -4.81 -6.80 -5.55
CA GLY A 51 -5.46 -6.00 -4.52
C GLY A 51 -4.87 -4.61 -4.34
N ILE A 52 -5.39 -3.89 -3.36
CA ILE A 52 -4.84 -2.61 -2.89
C ILE A 52 -4.10 -2.91 -1.59
N TYR A 53 -2.84 -2.49 -1.53
CA TYR A 53 -1.98 -2.79 -0.39
C TYR A 53 -1.95 -1.61 0.56
N PHE A 54 -2.16 -1.91 1.84
CA PHE A 54 -2.15 -0.95 2.93
C PHE A 54 -1.21 -1.44 4.04
N SER A 55 -0.77 -0.51 4.89
CA SER A 55 -0.12 -0.84 6.16
C SER A 55 -0.66 0.01 7.29
N GLY A 56 -0.71 -0.54 8.50
CA GLY A 56 -0.93 0.25 9.72
C GLY A 56 0.28 1.11 10.12
N LYS A 57 1.44 0.92 9.47
CA LYS A 57 2.67 1.66 9.76
C LYS A 57 3.06 2.55 8.56
N SER A 58 2.96 3.86 8.72
CA SER A 58 3.29 4.83 7.68
C SER A 58 4.73 4.68 7.16
N GLN A 59 5.68 4.34 8.02
CA GLN A 59 7.10 4.14 7.66
C GLN A 59 7.30 2.99 6.68
N VAL A 60 6.45 1.96 6.72
CA VAL A 60 6.49 0.86 5.74
C VAL A 60 6.07 1.39 4.37
N CYS A 61 4.98 2.16 4.32
CA CYS A 61 4.46 2.75 3.08
C CYS A 61 5.40 3.79 2.46
N LEU A 62 6.13 4.56 3.27
CA LEU A 62 7.10 5.55 2.79
C LEU A 62 8.29 4.95 2.03
N LYS A 63 8.55 3.64 2.18
CA LYS A 63 9.54 2.91 1.36
C LYS A 63 9.07 2.72 -0.09
N TYR A 64 7.77 2.76 -0.31
CA TYR A 64 7.14 2.64 -1.64
C TYR A 64 6.82 4.01 -2.27
N ALA A 65 6.95 5.09 -1.50
CA ALA A 65 6.83 6.45 -2.00
C ALA A 65 8.22 6.99 -2.42
N ARG A 66 8.37 7.28 -3.71
CA ARG A 66 9.58 7.93 -4.24
C ARG A 66 9.49 9.44 -3.96
N PRO A 67 10.56 10.09 -3.49
CA PRO A 67 10.53 11.53 -3.25
C PRO A 67 10.55 12.34 -4.55
N ILE A 68 9.94 13.53 -4.54
CA ILE A 68 10.24 14.63 -5.45
C ILE A 68 11.14 15.62 -4.70
N TYR A 69 12.09 16.21 -5.41
CA TYR A 69 12.98 17.23 -4.87
C TYR A 69 12.56 18.60 -5.43
N ILE A 70 12.41 19.58 -4.55
CA ILE A 70 12.13 20.99 -4.90
C ILE A 70 13.16 21.84 -4.16
N GLY A 71 14.14 22.37 -4.89
CA GLY A 71 15.32 22.98 -4.29
C GLY A 71 16.08 21.96 -3.42
N ASN A 72 16.28 22.30 -2.15
CA ASN A 72 17.00 21.45 -1.19
C ASN A 72 16.07 20.56 -0.35
N GLU A 73 14.76 20.61 -0.61
CA GLU A 73 13.76 19.88 0.15
C GLU A 73 13.27 18.65 -0.61
N SER A 74 12.95 17.58 0.13
CA SER A 74 12.41 16.34 -0.45
C SER A 74 11.00 16.05 0.08
N PHE A 75 10.07 15.78 -0.84
CA PHE A 75 8.66 15.60 -0.56
C PHE A 75 8.20 14.21 -0.97
N LYS A 76 7.39 13.57 -0.12
CA LYS A 76 6.73 12.30 -0.41
C LYS A 76 5.24 12.41 -0.11
N VAL A 77 4.43 11.77 -0.94
CA VAL A 77 2.98 11.69 -0.72
C VAL A 77 2.63 10.36 -0.06
N LEU A 78 1.82 10.44 0.99
CA LEU A 78 1.24 9.29 1.68
C LEU A 78 -0.27 9.47 1.75
N PHE A 79 -1.02 8.48 1.31
CA PHE A 79 -2.47 8.45 1.45
C PHE A 79 -2.84 7.79 2.78
N MET A 80 -3.76 8.42 3.50
CA MET A 80 -4.41 7.88 4.68
C MET A 80 -5.85 7.55 4.31
N SER A 81 -6.29 6.32 4.57
CA SER A 81 -7.58 5.82 4.13
C SER A 81 -8.32 5.13 5.26
N ARG A 82 -9.64 5.35 5.33
CA ARG A 82 -10.54 4.51 6.11
C ARG A 82 -10.82 3.23 5.32
N VAL A 83 -10.47 2.09 5.89
CA VAL A 83 -10.63 0.77 5.26
C VAL A 83 -11.47 -0.12 6.17
N ASN A 84 -12.46 -0.80 5.58
CA ASN A 84 -13.30 -1.77 6.25
C ASN A 84 -13.06 -3.16 5.63
N PRO A 85 -12.19 -3.99 6.21
CA PRO A 85 -11.94 -5.33 5.70
C PRO A 85 -13.08 -6.28 6.09
N GLN A 86 -13.97 -6.62 5.15
CA GLN A 86 -15.07 -7.58 5.38
C GLN A 86 -14.58 -9.00 5.68
N LYS A 87 -13.42 -9.41 5.16
CA LYS A 87 -12.82 -10.75 5.40
C LYS A 87 -11.32 -10.64 5.63
N ILE A 88 -10.84 -11.16 6.75
CA ILE A 88 -9.42 -11.19 7.08
C ILE A 88 -8.88 -12.61 6.87
N LYS A 89 -8.09 -12.77 5.80
CA LYS A 89 -7.31 -13.99 5.54
C LYS A 89 -5.86 -13.76 5.95
N MET A 90 -5.31 -14.66 6.75
CA MET A 90 -3.87 -14.72 6.98
C MET A 90 -3.25 -15.45 5.79
N CYS A 91 -2.43 -14.74 5.00
CA CYS A 91 -1.73 -15.29 3.85
C CYS A 91 -0.35 -15.82 4.24
#